data_AF-A0A351TR83-F1
#
_entry.id   AF-A0A351TR83-F1
#
_cell.length_a   1.000
_cell.length_b   1.000
_cell.length_c   1.000
_cell.angle_alpha   90.00
_cell.angle_beta   90.00
_cell.angle_gamma   90.00
#
_symmetry.space_group_name_H-M   'P 1'
#
loop_
_entity.id
_entity.type
_entity.pdbx_description
1 polymer ?
#
loop_
_entity_poly.entity_id
_entity_poly.type
_entity_poly.pdbx_seq_one_letter_code
_entity_poly.pdbx_strand_id
1 'polypeptide(L)'
;MAFTLQIRQKKLFGKTVLDIPSLARACGLCYGSNNEFYILQENEQKNRTAVLYNPAHIGRGIYFDGSKAREGYYEISYNIPTTRSEITDFARLAGEIERRLGRADMYCVEEERAFTGRELEQGIEDFAAFSRKSLNQFCGNKEFKSHILTLARWPYTLTEDKVAAWEACTDLSDFERTLNGLQARDVYYAKPRLLQKNDTKEIGAFYALTEECESVFPVRADGFLNLGELKVTEGFIQFVIYSEQRVLEGMFPYEQFIEELNGYGVQKFDADHILIPSMTKAELEKLAGKLRGKGRAV
;
A
#
# COMPACT_ATOMS: atom_id res chain seq x y z
N MET A 1 5.05 -11.50 9.27
CA MET A 1 5.99 -12.54 8.81
C MET A 1 6.14 -12.39 7.31
N ALA A 2 7.31 -12.67 6.75
CA ALA A 2 7.57 -12.62 5.32
C ALA A 2 8.19 -13.94 4.86
N PHE A 3 8.18 -14.19 3.56
CA PHE A 3 9.01 -15.19 2.91
C PHE A 3 10.11 -14.45 2.15
N THR A 4 11.37 -14.64 2.53
CA THR A 4 12.49 -13.82 2.05
C THR A 4 13.53 -14.69 1.38
N LEU A 5 13.79 -14.43 0.10
CA LEU A 5 14.90 -15.05 -0.65
C LEU A 5 16.07 -14.09 -0.76
N GLN A 6 17.20 -14.53 -0.22
CA GLN A 6 18.51 -13.94 -0.48
C GLN A 6 19.13 -14.60 -1.70
N ILE A 7 19.38 -13.82 -2.75
CA ILE A 7 19.87 -14.31 -4.03
C ILE A 7 21.30 -13.85 -4.24
N ARG A 8 22.23 -14.78 -4.34
CA ARG A 8 23.67 -14.50 -4.46
C ARG A 8 24.25 -15.07 -5.76
N GLN A 9 24.77 -14.19 -6.61
CA GLN A 9 25.47 -14.60 -7.83
C GLN A 9 26.86 -15.16 -7.50
N LYS A 10 27.15 -16.39 -7.97
CA LYS A 10 28.41 -17.11 -7.72
C LYS A 10 29.61 -16.64 -8.53
N LYS A 11 29.44 -15.78 -9.54
CA LYS A 11 30.55 -15.29 -10.37
C LYS A 11 31.55 -14.48 -9.53
N LEU A 12 32.86 -14.70 -9.71
CA LEU A 12 33.92 -13.97 -8.98
C LEU A 12 34.22 -12.58 -9.58
N PHE A 13 34.11 -12.42 -10.90
CA PHE A 13 34.32 -11.16 -11.62
C PHE A 13 33.16 -10.91 -12.60
N GLY A 14 32.92 -9.64 -12.95
CA GLY A 14 31.87 -9.27 -13.92
C GLY A 14 30.46 -9.58 -13.41
N LYS A 15 30.13 -9.07 -12.22
CA LYS A 15 28.79 -9.25 -11.62
C LYS A 15 27.72 -8.67 -12.54
N THR A 16 26.66 -9.44 -12.77
CA THR A 16 25.50 -8.97 -13.51
C THR A 16 24.70 -8.06 -12.59
N VAL A 17 24.53 -6.81 -13.00
CA VAL A 17 23.66 -5.85 -12.30
C VAL A 17 22.28 -5.90 -12.95
N LEU A 18 21.27 -6.27 -12.15
CA LEU A 18 19.88 -6.26 -12.59
C LEU A 18 19.29 -4.88 -12.36
N ASP A 19 18.55 -4.38 -13.35
CA ASP A 19 17.78 -3.16 -13.23
C ASP A 19 16.29 -3.48 -13.04
N ILE A 20 15.64 -2.74 -12.13
CA ILE A 20 14.25 -2.96 -11.74
C ILE A 20 13.30 -2.79 -12.94
N PRO A 21 13.40 -1.75 -13.78
CA PRO A 21 12.47 -1.57 -14.90
C PRO A 21 12.52 -2.72 -15.91
N SER A 22 13.69 -3.29 -16.20
CA SER A 22 13.84 -4.43 -17.11
C SER A 22 13.37 -5.74 -16.51
N LEU A 23 13.59 -5.96 -15.20
CA LEU A 23 13.03 -7.12 -14.50
C LEU A 23 11.50 -7.06 -14.48
N ALA A 24 10.94 -5.93 -14.05
CA ALA A 24 9.50 -5.72 -13.97
C ALA A 24 8.85 -5.96 -15.33
N ARG A 25 9.40 -5.37 -16.41
CA ARG A 25 8.91 -5.58 -17.78
C ARG A 25 8.92 -7.05 -18.21
N ALA A 26 9.98 -7.80 -17.93
CA ALA A 26 10.06 -9.22 -18.31
C ALA A 26 9.07 -10.11 -17.54
N CYS A 27 8.74 -9.72 -16.32
CA CYS A 27 7.77 -10.41 -15.49
C CYS A 27 6.33 -9.91 -15.70
N GLY A 28 6.11 -8.84 -16.47
CA GLY A 28 4.79 -8.22 -16.63
C GLY A 28 4.33 -7.46 -15.37
N LEU A 29 5.28 -6.98 -14.57
CA LEU A 29 5.04 -6.27 -13.32
C LEU A 29 5.21 -4.76 -13.51
N CYS A 30 4.48 -4.01 -12.70
CA CYS A 30 4.72 -2.61 -12.40
C CYS A 30 5.63 -2.50 -11.16
N TYR A 31 6.15 -1.31 -10.90
CA TYR A 31 6.99 -1.06 -9.73
C TYR A 31 6.78 0.36 -9.19
N GLY A 32 7.12 0.55 -7.92
CA GLY A 32 7.16 1.86 -7.29
C GLY A 32 7.87 1.82 -5.94
N SER A 33 7.89 2.96 -5.27
CA SER A 33 8.43 3.08 -3.91
C SER A 33 7.41 3.73 -3.00
N ASN A 34 7.25 3.18 -1.80
CA ASN A 34 6.35 3.76 -0.82
C ASN A 34 6.89 5.10 -0.29
N ASN A 35 6.00 6.07 -0.14
CA ASN A 35 6.25 7.25 0.65
C ASN A 35 6.14 6.93 2.15
N GLU A 36 6.34 7.94 3.00
CA GLU A 36 6.28 7.83 4.46
C GLU A 36 4.92 7.37 5.02
N PHE A 37 3.85 7.43 4.21
CA PHE A 37 2.50 6.99 4.53
C PHE A 37 2.13 5.63 3.91
N TYR A 38 3.11 4.88 3.37
CA TYR A 38 2.89 3.63 2.64
C TYR A 38 2.01 3.74 1.39
N ILE A 39 1.98 4.91 0.77
CA ILE A 39 1.34 5.08 -0.53
C ILE A 39 2.43 4.97 -1.59
N LEU A 40 2.21 4.09 -2.55
CA LEU A 40 3.16 3.80 -3.61
C LEU A 40 3.25 4.98 -4.58
N GLN A 41 4.49 5.40 -4.83
CA GLN A 41 4.82 6.30 -5.91
C GLN A 41 5.29 5.45 -7.09
N GLU A 42 4.44 5.34 -8.11
CA GLU A 42 4.68 4.51 -9.29
C GLU A 42 5.91 4.99 -10.07
N ASN A 43 6.66 4.04 -10.63
CA ASN A 43 7.92 4.28 -11.36
C ASN A 43 9.03 4.93 -10.52
N GLU A 44 8.87 5.07 -9.20
CA GLU A 44 9.93 5.48 -8.30
C GLU A 44 10.69 4.28 -7.73
N GLN A 45 11.96 4.51 -7.38
CA GLN A 45 12.80 3.56 -6.65
C GLN A 45 13.66 4.34 -5.66
N LYS A 46 13.97 3.77 -4.49
CA LYS A 46 14.84 4.38 -3.48
C LYS A 46 16.02 3.44 -3.25
N ASN A 47 17.25 3.91 -3.45
CA ASN A 47 18.46 3.10 -3.21
C ASN A 47 18.45 1.70 -3.88
N ARG A 48 17.89 1.60 -5.09
CA ARG A 48 17.70 0.33 -5.84
C ARG A 48 16.75 -0.66 -5.15
N THR A 49 15.81 -0.16 -4.36
CA THR A 49 14.71 -0.93 -3.80
C THR A 49 13.38 -0.45 -4.39
N ALA A 50 12.44 -1.37 -4.51
CA ALA A 50 11.09 -1.11 -4.99
C ALA A 50 10.11 -2.18 -4.49
N VAL A 51 8.82 -1.86 -4.54
CA VAL A 51 7.73 -2.83 -4.50
C VAL A 51 7.32 -3.12 -5.93
N LEU A 52 7.31 -4.39 -6.34
CA LEU A 52 6.82 -4.86 -7.63
C LEU A 52 5.43 -5.46 -7.46
N TYR A 53 4.55 -5.27 -8.44
CA TYR A 53 3.19 -5.82 -8.39
C TYR A 53 2.66 -6.09 -9.79
N ASN A 54 1.77 -7.06 -9.91
CA ASN A 54 1.11 -7.37 -11.17
C ASN A 54 -0.16 -6.51 -11.31
N PRO A 55 -0.29 -5.68 -12.37
CA PRO A 55 -1.43 -4.79 -12.53
C PRO A 55 -2.77 -5.53 -12.78
N ALA A 56 -2.75 -6.82 -13.13
CA ALA A 56 -3.97 -7.60 -13.36
C ALA A 56 -4.60 -8.16 -12.08
N HIS A 57 -3.81 -8.33 -11.01
CA HIS A 57 -4.23 -8.90 -9.74
C HIS A 57 -3.41 -8.32 -8.59
N ILE A 58 -3.59 -7.02 -8.34
CA ILE A 58 -2.79 -6.25 -7.40
C ILE A 58 -3.03 -6.73 -5.97
N GLY A 59 -2.01 -7.31 -5.34
CA GLY A 59 -2.02 -7.80 -3.97
C GLY A 59 -1.22 -6.92 -3.02
N ARG A 60 -0.31 -7.54 -2.27
CA ARG A 60 0.56 -6.88 -1.30
C ARG A 60 1.88 -6.37 -1.87
N GLY A 61 2.23 -6.86 -3.05
CA GLY A 61 3.47 -6.57 -3.74
C GLY A 61 4.64 -7.43 -3.25
N ILE A 62 5.63 -7.53 -4.11
CA ILE A 62 6.90 -8.21 -3.88
C ILE A 62 7.95 -7.13 -3.65
N TYR A 63 8.53 -7.11 -2.46
CA TYR A 63 9.66 -6.25 -2.17
C TYR A 63 10.90 -6.76 -2.92
N PHE A 64 11.67 -5.84 -3.50
CA PHE A 64 12.96 -6.12 -4.13
C PHE A 64 14.00 -5.16 -3.58
N ASP A 65 15.15 -5.71 -3.21
CA ASP A 65 16.34 -4.98 -2.80
C ASP A 65 17.53 -5.34 -3.69
N GLY A 66 17.95 -4.39 -4.52
CA GLY A 66 19.17 -4.44 -5.32
C GLY A 66 20.25 -3.48 -4.83
N SER A 67 20.20 -3.01 -3.58
CA SER A 67 21.17 -2.05 -3.02
C SER A 67 22.61 -2.60 -3.09
N LYS A 68 22.77 -3.91 -2.93
CA LYS A 68 24.05 -4.65 -3.03
C LYS A 68 24.27 -5.34 -4.38
N ALA A 69 23.59 -4.90 -5.45
CA ALA A 69 23.70 -5.49 -6.78
C ALA A 69 25.15 -5.57 -7.31
N ARG A 70 26.01 -4.62 -6.93
CA ARG A 70 27.44 -4.62 -7.33
C ARG A 70 28.24 -5.77 -6.69
N GLU A 71 27.78 -6.28 -5.56
CA GLU A 71 28.35 -7.47 -4.90
C GLU A 71 27.73 -8.77 -5.47
N GLY A 72 26.73 -8.65 -6.35
CA GLY A 72 25.94 -9.75 -6.87
C GLY A 72 24.96 -10.30 -5.83
N TYR A 73 24.49 -9.46 -4.90
CA TYR A 73 23.51 -9.81 -3.87
C TYR A 73 22.21 -9.06 -4.11
N TYR A 74 21.11 -9.79 -3.98
CA TYR A 74 19.74 -9.29 -4.09
C TYR A 74 18.88 -9.92 -3.01
N GLU A 75 17.82 -9.24 -2.62
CA GLU A 75 16.78 -9.81 -1.77
C GLU A 75 15.42 -9.58 -2.42
N ILE A 76 14.56 -10.60 -2.38
CA ILE A 76 13.15 -10.45 -2.71
C ILE A 76 12.31 -11.05 -1.60
N SER A 77 11.18 -10.43 -1.30
CA SER A 77 10.25 -10.97 -0.29
C SER A 77 8.80 -10.63 -0.58
N TYR A 78 7.90 -11.47 -0.09
CA TYR A 78 6.47 -11.17 0.02
C TYR A 78 5.99 -11.34 1.45
N ASN A 79 4.95 -10.59 1.82
CA ASN A 79 4.36 -10.68 3.16
C ASN A 79 3.44 -11.89 3.29
N ILE A 80 3.37 -12.49 4.48
CA ILE A 80 2.42 -13.55 4.79
C ILE A 80 1.38 -13.00 5.80
N PRO A 81 0.07 -13.15 5.55
CA PRO A 81 -0.56 -13.81 4.39
C PRO A 81 -0.45 -13.01 3.08
N THR A 82 -0.46 -13.71 1.95
CA THR A 82 -0.58 -13.19 0.57
C THR A 82 -1.50 -14.07 -0.32
N THR A 83 -1.72 -13.67 -1.57
CA THR A 83 -2.55 -14.34 -2.56
C THR A 83 -1.78 -15.42 -3.32
N ARG A 84 -2.49 -16.36 -3.93
CA ARG A 84 -1.87 -17.41 -4.76
C ARG A 84 -1.20 -16.79 -6.00
N SER A 85 -1.84 -15.79 -6.59
CA SER A 85 -1.30 -15.10 -7.78
C SER A 85 -0.01 -14.34 -7.46
N GLU A 86 0.11 -13.73 -6.29
CA GLU A 86 1.35 -13.05 -5.88
C GLU A 86 2.49 -14.04 -5.61
N ILE A 87 2.22 -15.21 -5.03
CA ILE A 87 3.19 -16.30 -4.91
C ILE A 87 3.67 -16.77 -6.29
N THR A 88 2.75 -16.82 -7.27
CA THR A 88 3.08 -17.18 -8.66
C THR A 88 3.98 -16.12 -9.30
N ASP A 89 3.65 -14.83 -9.12
CA ASP A 89 4.49 -13.72 -9.62
C ASP A 89 5.87 -13.70 -8.95
N PHE A 90 5.94 -14.04 -7.65
CA PHE A 90 7.18 -14.15 -6.91
C PHE A 90 8.08 -15.26 -7.45
N ALA A 91 7.54 -16.46 -7.66
CA ALA A 91 8.29 -17.57 -8.26
C ALA A 91 8.80 -17.21 -9.66
N ARG A 92 7.97 -16.54 -10.47
CA ARG A 92 8.35 -16.03 -11.79
C ARG A 92 9.47 -14.99 -11.72
N LEU A 93 9.41 -14.06 -10.77
CA LEU A 93 10.47 -13.07 -10.56
C LEU A 93 11.79 -13.73 -10.13
N ALA A 94 11.74 -14.66 -9.18
CA ALA A 94 12.89 -15.43 -8.73
C ALA A 94 13.56 -16.19 -9.89
N GLY A 95 12.76 -16.88 -10.72
CA GLY A 95 13.25 -17.59 -11.91
C GLY A 95 13.87 -16.66 -12.94
N GLU A 96 13.30 -15.48 -13.18
CA GLU A 96 13.88 -14.50 -14.11
C GLU A 96 15.21 -13.91 -13.58
N ILE A 97 15.30 -13.67 -12.27
CA ILE A 97 16.54 -13.26 -11.62
C ILE A 97 17.60 -14.36 -11.78
N GLU A 98 17.28 -15.61 -11.43
CA GLU A 98 18.18 -16.77 -11.57
C GLU A 98 18.69 -16.88 -13.02
N ARG A 99 17.77 -16.82 -14.00
CA ARG A 99 18.10 -16.89 -15.43
C ARG A 99 19.09 -15.82 -15.87
N ARG A 100 18.91 -14.56 -15.42
CA ARG A 100 19.79 -13.44 -15.79
C ARG A 100 21.14 -13.49 -15.07
N LEU A 101 21.17 -13.98 -13.83
CA LEU A 101 22.41 -14.12 -13.05
C LEU A 101 23.23 -15.34 -13.50
N GLY A 102 22.57 -16.35 -14.06
CA GLY A 102 23.16 -17.61 -14.52
C GLY A 102 23.41 -18.57 -13.35
N ARG A 103 24.54 -18.42 -12.66
CA ARG A 103 24.84 -19.20 -11.43
C ARG A 103 24.51 -18.38 -10.20
N ALA A 104 23.39 -18.67 -9.56
CA ALA A 104 22.96 -18.04 -8.31
C ALA A 104 22.59 -19.11 -7.26
N ASP A 105 22.76 -18.75 -5.98
CA ASP A 105 22.10 -19.44 -4.86
C ASP A 105 20.89 -18.60 -4.45
N MET A 106 19.79 -19.26 -4.10
CA MET A 106 18.63 -18.62 -3.48
C MET A 106 18.38 -19.26 -2.13
N TYR A 107 18.63 -18.53 -1.05
CA TYR A 107 18.46 -19.01 0.32
C TYR A 107 17.25 -18.34 0.95
N CYS A 108 16.33 -19.13 1.49
CA CYS A 108 15.21 -18.64 2.26
C CYS A 108 15.62 -18.49 3.72
N VAL A 109 15.46 -17.29 4.26
CA VAL A 109 15.88 -16.95 5.62
C VAL A 109 15.01 -17.68 6.63
N GLU A 110 13.69 -17.66 6.44
CA GLU A 110 12.72 -18.18 7.40
C GLU A 110 12.64 -19.72 7.40
N GLU A 111 12.95 -20.37 6.28
CA GLU A 111 13.00 -21.85 6.18
C GLU A 111 14.40 -22.43 6.39
N GLU A 112 15.41 -21.58 6.57
CA GLU A 112 16.83 -21.96 6.73
C GLU A 112 17.35 -22.93 5.66
N ARG A 113 16.89 -22.78 4.41
CA ARG A 113 17.26 -23.67 3.31
C ARG A 113 17.34 -22.98 1.96
N ALA A 114 18.05 -23.62 1.04
CA ALA A 114 18.12 -23.20 -0.34
C ALA A 114 16.87 -23.64 -1.14
N PHE A 115 16.56 -22.85 -2.16
CA PHE A 115 15.53 -23.09 -3.14
C PHE A 115 16.09 -22.98 -4.56
N THR A 116 15.54 -23.74 -5.49
CA THR A 116 15.66 -23.53 -6.93
C THR A 116 14.42 -22.86 -7.48
N GLY A 117 14.51 -22.22 -8.66
CA GLY A 117 13.33 -21.62 -9.31
C GLY A 117 12.22 -22.65 -9.52
N ARG A 118 12.60 -23.89 -9.88
CA ARG A 118 11.67 -25.00 -10.07
C ARG A 118 10.94 -25.41 -8.79
N GLU A 119 11.63 -25.46 -7.65
CA GLU A 119 10.99 -25.78 -6.37
C GLU A 119 9.99 -24.69 -5.96
N LEU A 120 10.31 -23.41 -6.21
CA LEU A 120 9.38 -22.32 -5.95
C LEU A 120 8.11 -22.44 -6.82
N GLU A 121 8.28 -22.77 -8.10
CA GLU A 121 7.16 -23.00 -9.03
C GLU A 121 6.31 -24.21 -8.65
N GLN A 122 6.95 -25.32 -8.25
CA GLN A 122 6.23 -26.54 -7.85
C GLN A 122 5.55 -26.39 -6.47
N GLY A 123 6.08 -25.54 -5.60
CA GLY A 123 5.58 -25.30 -4.24
C GLY A 123 4.44 -24.28 -4.12
N ILE A 124 3.98 -23.67 -5.23
CA ILE A 124 2.98 -22.60 -5.22
C ILE A 124 1.74 -22.97 -4.38
N GLU A 125 1.22 -24.19 -4.54
CA GLU A 125 0.01 -24.62 -3.82
C GLU A 125 0.26 -24.82 -2.32
N ASP A 126 1.44 -25.32 -1.93
CA ASP A 126 1.80 -25.49 -0.52
C ASP A 126 2.00 -24.14 0.16
N PHE A 127 2.65 -23.19 -0.52
CA PHE A 127 2.79 -21.81 -0.04
C PHE A 127 1.43 -21.11 0.07
N ALA A 128 0.53 -21.33 -0.90
CA ALA A 128 -0.83 -20.78 -0.85
C ALA A 128 -1.63 -21.39 0.31
N ALA A 129 -1.50 -22.70 0.55
CA ALA A 129 -2.14 -23.36 1.69
C ALA A 129 -1.59 -22.84 3.03
N PHE A 130 -0.29 -22.60 3.13
CA PHE A 130 0.32 -21.95 4.30
C PHE A 130 -0.19 -20.53 4.48
N SER A 131 -0.20 -19.74 3.41
CA SER A 131 -0.70 -18.37 3.41
C SER A 131 -2.15 -18.28 3.87
N ARG A 132 -3.02 -19.20 3.41
CA ARG A 132 -4.41 -19.30 3.88
C ARG A 132 -4.50 -19.55 5.39
N LYS A 133 -3.71 -20.49 5.91
CA LYS A 133 -3.66 -20.74 7.36
C LYS A 133 -3.19 -19.50 8.12
N SER A 134 -2.19 -18.80 7.61
CA SER A 134 -1.73 -17.53 8.20
C SER A 134 -2.79 -16.43 8.14
N LEU A 135 -3.60 -16.38 7.07
CA LEU A 135 -4.73 -15.45 6.97
C LEU A 135 -5.80 -15.77 8.01
N ASN A 136 -6.17 -17.05 8.16
CA ASN A 136 -7.11 -17.50 9.18
C ASN A 136 -6.61 -17.12 10.58
N GLN A 137 -5.32 -17.36 10.88
CA GLN A 137 -4.70 -17.00 12.16
C GLN A 137 -4.66 -15.49 12.39
N PHE A 138 -4.28 -14.72 11.37
CA PHE A 138 -4.25 -13.26 11.44
C PHE A 138 -5.63 -12.70 11.79
N CYS A 139 -6.67 -13.12 11.08
CA CYS A 139 -8.05 -12.69 11.33
C CYS A 139 -8.62 -13.25 12.64
N GLY A 140 -8.22 -14.47 13.04
CA GLY A 140 -8.63 -15.09 14.31
C GLY A 140 -7.95 -14.52 15.54
N ASN A 141 -6.88 -13.74 15.38
CA ASN A 141 -6.18 -13.14 16.51
C ASN A 141 -6.99 -12.00 17.14
N LYS A 142 -7.50 -12.23 18.36
CA LYS A 142 -8.32 -11.27 19.12
C LYS A 142 -7.49 -10.28 19.96
N GLU A 143 -6.17 -10.42 19.99
CA GLU A 143 -5.27 -9.43 20.63
C GLU A 143 -5.09 -8.17 19.77
N PHE A 144 -5.32 -8.28 18.46
CA PHE A 144 -5.25 -7.13 17.56
C PHE A 144 -6.43 -6.20 17.76
N LYS A 145 -6.14 -4.92 18.04
CA LYS A 145 -7.15 -3.85 18.07
C LYS A 145 -7.69 -3.52 16.68
N SER A 146 -6.87 -3.75 15.65
CA SER A 146 -7.23 -3.60 14.25
C SER A 146 -6.41 -4.57 13.39
N HIS A 147 -7.03 -5.06 12.31
CA HIS A 147 -6.40 -5.96 11.36
C HIS A 147 -6.01 -5.16 10.13
N ILE A 148 -4.73 -4.83 10.03
CA ILE A 148 -4.20 -3.97 8.96
C ILE A 148 -3.26 -4.76 8.06
N LEU A 149 -3.44 -4.64 6.75
CA LEU A 149 -2.54 -5.18 5.73
C LEU A 149 -1.82 -4.07 5.00
N THR A 150 -0.49 -4.17 4.95
CA THR A 150 0.33 -3.41 4.00
C THR A 150 0.13 -4.02 2.61
N LEU A 151 -0.39 -3.23 1.67
CA LEU A 151 -0.60 -3.64 0.29
C LEU A 151 0.36 -2.94 -0.69
N ALA A 152 0.28 -3.27 -1.98
CA ALA A 152 1.20 -2.77 -2.99
C ALA A 152 1.11 -1.25 -3.20
N ARG A 153 -0.10 -0.69 -3.37
CA ARG A 153 -0.34 0.74 -3.66
C ARG A 153 -0.67 1.55 -2.42
N TRP A 154 -1.47 1.01 -1.52
CA TRP A 154 -1.82 1.65 -0.24
C TRP A 154 -2.38 0.63 0.74
N PRO A 155 -2.32 0.90 2.05
CA PRO A 155 -2.75 -0.06 3.07
C PRO A 155 -4.26 -0.31 3.08
N TYR A 156 -4.66 -1.37 3.78
CA TYR A 156 -6.06 -1.75 3.98
C TYR A 156 -6.33 -2.13 5.44
N THR A 157 -7.23 -1.41 6.09
CA THR A 157 -7.77 -1.82 7.41
C THR A 157 -9.00 -2.68 7.19
N LEU A 158 -8.92 -3.95 7.59
CA LEU A 158 -10.00 -4.92 7.39
C LEU A 158 -11.25 -4.49 8.17
N THR A 159 -12.38 -4.63 7.51
CA THR A 159 -13.70 -4.53 8.14
C THR A 159 -14.02 -5.80 8.93
N GLU A 160 -14.89 -5.68 9.94
CA GLU A 160 -15.29 -6.82 10.79
C GLU A 160 -15.87 -7.98 9.98
N ASP A 161 -16.64 -7.70 8.93
CA ASP A 161 -17.18 -8.72 8.03
C ASP A 161 -16.07 -9.47 7.27
N LYS A 162 -15.02 -8.76 6.86
CA LYS A 162 -13.87 -9.39 6.19
C LYS A 162 -13.00 -10.18 7.16
N VAL A 163 -12.81 -9.68 8.39
CA VAL A 163 -12.16 -10.44 9.45
C VAL A 163 -12.92 -11.76 9.70
N ALA A 164 -14.23 -11.70 9.88
CA ALA A 164 -15.05 -12.90 10.10
C ALA A 164 -15.04 -13.87 8.91
N ALA A 165 -15.13 -13.35 7.68
CA ALA A 165 -15.10 -14.17 6.47
C ALA A 165 -13.75 -14.87 6.27
N TRP A 166 -12.64 -14.20 6.55
CA TRP A 166 -11.29 -14.72 6.31
C TRP A 166 -10.71 -15.50 7.49
N GLU A 167 -11.28 -15.38 8.69
CA GLU A 167 -10.93 -16.23 9.85
C GLU A 167 -11.17 -17.72 9.56
N ALA A 168 -12.19 -18.05 8.74
CA ALA A 168 -12.58 -19.43 8.44
C ALA A 168 -12.57 -19.78 6.94
N CYS A 169 -11.94 -18.97 6.09
CA CYS A 169 -11.96 -19.21 4.65
C CYS A 169 -11.21 -20.50 4.26
N THR A 170 -11.77 -21.22 3.29
CA THR A 170 -11.21 -22.47 2.75
C THR A 170 -10.30 -22.27 1.54
N ASP A 171 -10.34 -21.09 0.93
CA ASP A 171 -9.47 -20.68 -0.17
C ASP A 171 -9.12 -19.17 -0.06
N LEU A 172 -8.26 -18.70 -0.97
CA LEU A 172 -7.76 -17.31 -1.01
C LEU A 172 -8.49 -16.43 -2.05
N SER A 173 -9.53 -16.91 -2.71
CA SER A 173 -10.14 -16.23 -3.86
C SER A 173 -10.82 -14.92 -3.47
N ASP A 174 -11.56 -14.91 -2.36
CA ASP A 174 -12.19 -13.69 -1.88
C ASP A 174 -11.15 -12.67 -1.38
N PHE A 175 -10.10 -13.15 -0.74
CA PHE A 175 -8.97 -12.33 -0.31
C PHE A 175 -8.33 -11.64 -1.52
N GLU A 176 -7.93 -12.42 -2.52
CA GLU A 176 -7.31 -11.91 -3.75
C GLU A 176 -8.19 -10.91 -4.50
N ARG A 177 -9.47 -11.25 -4.71
CA ARG A 177 -10.43 -10.36 -5.38
C ARG A 177 -10.63 -9.06 -4.61
N THR A 178 -10.68 -9.12 -3.28
CA THR A 178 -10.86 -7.93 -2.43
C THR A 178 -9.63 -7.02 -2.54
N LEU A 179 -8.42 -7.57 -2.39
CA LEU A 179 -7.19 -6.79 -2.52
C LEU A 179 -7.11 -6.12 -3.90
N ASN A 180 -7.30 -6.89 -4.98
CA ASN A 180 -7.23 -6.35 -6.33
C ASN A 180 -8.32 -5.29 -6.58
N GLY A 181 -9.56 -5.56 -6.16
CA GLY A 181 -10.68 -4.62 -6.33
C GLY A 181 -10.52 -3.30 -5.57
N LEU A 182 -9.75 -3.29 -4.47
CA LEU A 182 -9.38 -2.07 -3.76
C LEU A 182 -8.23 -1.36 -4.47
N GLN A 183 -7.16 -2.08 -4.80
CA GLN A 183 -5.90 -1.53 -5.30
C GLN A 183 -5.97 -1.11 -6.79
N ALA A 184 -6.84 -1.72 -7.60
CA ALA A 184 -6.98 -1.40 -9.02
C ALA A 184 -7.82 -0.14 -9.29
N ARG A 185 -8.39 0.50 -8.26
CA ARG A 185 -9.19 1.71 -8.42
C ARG A 185 -8.32 2.88 -8.87
N ASP A 186 -8.88 3.68 -9.77
CA ASP A 186 -8.30 4.94 -10.22
C ASP A 186 -8.81 6.06 -9.30
N VAL A 187 -8.16 6.18 -8.13
CA VAL A 187 -8.53 7.10 -7.07
C VAL A 187 -7.31 7.78 -6.51
N TYR A 188 -7.48 8.99 -6.00
CA TYR A 188 -6.47 9.66 -5.20
C TYR A 188 -6.55 9.18 -3.75
N TYR A 189 -5.54 8.46 -3.28
CA TYR A 189 -5.43 8.13 -1.86
C TYR A 189 -4.81 9.32 -1.11
N ALA A 190 -5.60 9.96 -0.25
CA ALA A 190 -5.22 11.20 0.40
C ALA A 190 -4.07 10.98 1.39
N LYS A 191 -3.00 11.76 1.22
CA LYS A 191 -1.89 11.85 2.17
C LYS A 191 -1.85 13.23 2.82
N PRO A 192 -1.61 13.31 4.14
CA PRO A 192 -1.48 14.60 4.80
C PRO A 192 -0.12 15.22 4.49
N ARG A 193 -0.08 16.55 4.49
CA ARG A 193 1.14 17.29 4.82
C ARG A 193 1.16 17.53 6.32
N LEU A 194 2.23 17.12 6.99
CA LEU A 194 2.41 17.37 8.42
C LEU A 194 3.21 18.66 8.63
N LEU A 195 2.71 19.54 9.49
CA LEU A 195 3.39 20.78 9.86
C LEU A 195 3.46 20.90 11.38
N GLN A 196 4.62 21.29 11.89
CA GLN A 196 4.83 21.53 13.31
C GLN A 196 4.80 23.03 13.62
N LYS A 197 4.02 23.43 14.62
CA LYS A 197 4.03 24.80 15.16
C LYS A 197 5.36 25.07 15.86
N ASN A 198 5.98 26.20 15.56
CA ASN A 198 7.34 26.51 16.04
C ASN A 198 7.41 26.68 17.56
N ASP A 199 6.37 27.26 18.15
CA ASP A 199 6.21 27.64 19.55
C ASP A 199 5.74 26.48 20.43
N THR A 200 4.67 25.77 20.05
CA THR A 200 4.06 24.71 20.87
C THR A 200 4.59 23.32 20.56
N LYS A 201 5.29 23.14 19.42
CA LYS A 201 5.69 21.83 18.86
C LYS A 201 4.53 20.91 18.50
N GLU A 202 3.30 21.41 18.54
CA GLU A 202 2.09 20.72 18.09
C GLU A 202 2.16 20.42 16.60
N ILE A 203 1.57 19.30 16.18
CA ILE A 203 1.60 18.84 14.80
C ILE A 203 0.18 18.88 14.23
N GLY A 204 0.02 19.64 13.15
CA GLY A 204 -1.20 19.66 12.35
C GLY A 204 -1.07 18.75 11.13
N ALA A 205 -2.15 18.06 10.78
CA ALA A 205 -2.27 17.27 9.56
C ALA A 205 -3.16 18.01 8.54
N PHE A 206 -2.63 18.27 7.34
CA PHE A 206 -3.28 19.10 6.33
C PHE A 206 -3.54 18.26 5.08
N TYR A 207 -4.82 18.08 4.75
CA TYR A 207 -5.26 17.35 3.58
C TYR A 207 -5.79 18.31 2.51
N ALA A 208 -5.87 17.81 1.26
CA ALA A 208 -6.46 18.54 0.14
C ALA A 208 -7.44 17.64 -0.61
N LEU A 209 -8.67 18.12 -0.79
CA LEU A 209 -9.67 17.51 -1.68
C LEU A 209 -9.74 18.34 -2.96
N THR A 210 -9.54 17.68 -4.10
CA THR A 210 -9.49 18.33 -5.41
C THR A 210 -10.76 18.05 -6.19
N GLU A 211 -11.27 19.04 -6.91
CA GLU A 211 -12.42 18.82 -7.78
C GLU A 211 -12.15 17.76 -8.85
N GLU A 212 -13.22 17.13 -9.31
CA GLU A 212 -13.22 16.12 -10.36
C GLU A 212 -12.34 14.88 -10.06
N CYS A 213 -11.97 14.67 -8.78
CA CYS A 213 -11.09 13.58 -8.35
C CYS A 213 -11.77 12.70 -7.29
N GLU A 214 -12.12 11.46 -7.67
CA GLU A 214 -12.55 10.45 -6.68
C GLU A 214 -11.38 10.14 -5.74
N SER A 215 -11.64 10.21 -4.43
CA SER A 215 -10.57 10.23 -3.43
C SER A 215 -10.88 9.37 -2.22
N VAL A 216 -9.85 8.71 -1.68
CA VAL A 216 -9.91 7.94 -0.43
C VAL A 216 -9.35 8.80 0.70
N PHE A 217 -10.13 9.00 1.75
CA PHE A 217 -9.74 9.82 2.91
C PHE A 217 -9.87 9.03 4.21
N PRO A 218 -8.98 9.23 5.19
CA PRO A 218 -9.13 8.60 6.49
C PRO A 218 -10.32 9.20 7.25
N VAL A 219 -11.02 8.41 8.05
CA VAL A 219 -12.13 8.91 8.90
C VAL A 219 -11.65 9.87 9.99
N ARG A 220 -10.35 9.84 10.31
CA ARG A 220 -9.67 10.71 11.26
C ARG A 220 -8.43 11.32 10.64
N ALA A 221 -8.10 12.54 11.01
CA ALA A 221 -6.94 13.25 10.45
C ALA A 221 -5.59 12.57 10.77
N ASP A 222 -5.54 11.76 11.83
CA ASP A 222 -4.35 11.03 12.30
C ASP A 222 -4.33 9.54 11.91
N GLY A 223 -5.21 9.11 11.00
CA GLY A 223 -5.38 7.72 10.58
C GLY A 223 -4.29 7.15 9.66
N PHE A 224 -3.01 7.43 9.91
CA PHE A 224 -1.90 6.88 9.12
C PHE A 224 -1.21 5.69 9.83
N LEU A 225 -0.74 4.72 9.05
CA LEU A 225 -0.28 3.42 9.54
C LEU A 225 1.03 3.43 10.36
N ASN A 226 1.90 4.40 10.10
CA ASN A 226 3.32 4.30 10.40
C ASN A 226 3.85 5.39 11.34
N LEU A 227 2.97 6.26 11.81
CA LEU A 227 3.32 7.38 12.68
C LEU A 227 2.42 7.38 13.92
N GLY A 228 1.98 6.21 14.41
CA GLY A 228 1.07 6.13 15.57
C GLY A 228 1.62 6.74 16.86
N GLU A 229 2.95 6.92 16.98
CA GLU A 229 3.59 7.67 18.06
C GLU A 229 3.53 9.20 17.86
N LEU A 230 3.32 9.64 16.62
CA LEU A 230 3.20 11.04 16.26
C LEU A 230 1.79 11.51 16.60
N LYS A 231 1.70 12.31 17.66
CA LYS A 231 0.43 12.88 18.12
C LYS A 231 0.07 14.09 17.27
N VAL A 232 -0.79 13.89 16.27
CA VAL A 232 -1.48 14.99 15.59
C VAL A 232 -2.46 15.62 16.57
N THR A 233 -2.40 16.93 16.70
CA THR A 233 -3.26 17.70 17.60
C THR A 233 -4.45 18.31 16.89
N GLU A 234 -4.29 18.61 15.60
CA GLU A 234 -5.32 19.27 14.77
C GLU A 234 -5.30 18.72 13.35
N GLY A 235 -6.49 18.48 12.79
CA GLY A 235 -6.67 18.10 11.40
C GLY A 235 -7.28 19.23 10.59
N PHE A 236 -6.83 19.39 9.35
CA PHE A 236 -7.33 20.39 8.43
C PHE A 236 -7.58 19.85 7.03
N ILE A 237 -8.58 20.41 6.36
CA ILE A 237 -8.84 20.19 4.94
C ILE A 237 -8.83 21.52 4.17
N GLN A 238 -8.28 21.48 2.97
CA GLN A 238 -8.39 22.53 1.96
C GLN A 238 -9.02 21.97 0.69
N PHE A 239 -9.67 22.85 -0.08
CA PHE A 239 -10.29 22.47 -1.36
C PHE A 239 -9.53 23.08 -2.53
N VAL A 240 -9.26 22.28 -3.55
CA VAL A 240 -8.50 22.68 -4.74
C VAL A 240 -9.43 22.66 -5.96
N ILE A 241 -9.57 23.82 -6.59
CA ILE A 241 -10.28 23.98 -7.87
C ILE A 241 -9.23 23.85 -8.98
N TYR A 242 -9.03 22.62 -9.44
CA TYR A 242 -7.98 22.27 -10.39
C TYR A 242 -8.14 22.98 -11.74
N SER A 243 -9.37 23.10 -12.23
CA SER A 243 -9.70 23.83 -13.47
C SER A 243 -9.26 25.29 -13.45
N GLU A 244 -9.18 25.89 -12.25
CA GLU A 244 -8.75 27.28 -12.02
C GLU A 244 -7.33 27.40 -11.46
N GLN A 245 -6.65 26.26 -11.25
CA GLN A 245 -5.31 26.19 -10.62
C GLN A 245 -5.24 26.99 -9.31
N ARG A 246 -6.31 26.95 -8.50
CA ARG A 246 -6.37 27.70 -7.23
C ARG A 246 -6.91 26.86 -6.08
N VAL A 247 -6.55 27.30 -4.87
CA VAL A 247 -7.12 26.80 -3.62
C VAL A 247 -8.32 27.67 -3.24
N LEU A 248 -9.43 27.07 -2.80
CA LEU A 248 -10.53 27.83 -2.20
C LEU A 248 -10.04 28.45 -0.89
N GLU A 249 -10.34 29.73 -0.70
CA GLU A 249 -9.91 30.45 0.50
C GLU A 249 -10.46 29.78 1.77
N GLY A 250 -9.59 29.63 2.76
CA GLY A 250 -9.91 29.06 4.06
C GLY A 250 -9.28 27.69 4.29
N MET A 251 -9.32 27.30 5.55
CA MET A 251 -8.84 26.02 6.03
C MET A 251 -9.83 25.53 7.07
N PHE A 252 -10.35 24.33 6.90
CA PHE A 252 -11.49 23.85 7.67
C PHE A 252 -11.08 22.72 8.62
N PRO A 253 -11.63 22.66 9.84
CA PRO A 253 -11.42 21.54 10.74
C PRO A 253 -11.82 20.22 10.08
N TYR A 254 -10.93 19.23 10.14
CA TYR A 254 -11.11 17.95 9.44
C TYR A 254 -12.33 17.18 9.95
N GLU A 255 -12.58 17.20 11.26
CA GLU A 255 -13.69 16.50 11.89
C GLU A 255 -15.04 17.04 11.39
N GLN A 256 -15.18 18.37 11.28
CA GLN A 256 -16.38 19.00 10.73
C GLN A 256 -16.57 18.66 9.25
N PHE A 257 -15.47 18.55 8.50
CA PHE A 257 -15.50 18.11 7.11
C PHE A 257 -16.06 16.69 6.99
N ILE A 258 -15.56 15.74 7.79
CA ILE A 258 -16.08 14.36 7.80
C ILE A 258 -17.57 14.32 8.15
N GLU A 259 -18.03 15.12 9.11
CA GLU A 259 -19.46 15.20 9.48
C GLU A 259 -20.36 15.72 8.33
N GLU A 260 -19.88 16.71 7.57
CA GLU A 260 -20.63 17.35 6.48
C GLU A 260 -20.70 16.50 5.19
N LEU A 261 -19.84 15.48 5.07
CA LEU A 261 -19.79 14.61 3.89
C LEU A 261 -21.02 13.70 3.71
N ASN A 262 -21.85 13.56 4.75
CA ASN A 262 -23.06 12.71 4.73
C ASN A 262 -24.05 13.03 3.59
N GLY A 263 -23.98 14.21 2.98
CA GLY A 263 -24.83 14.62 1.84
C GLY A 263 -24.26 14.33 0.45
N TYR A 264 -23.07 13.75 0.33
CA TYR A 264 -22.31 13.68 -0.93
C TYR A 264 -22.06 12.25 -1.42
N GLY A 265 -22.92 11.29 -1.05
CA GLY A 265 -22.83 9.91 -1.58
C GLY A 265 -21.55 9.16 -1.18
N VAL A 266 -20.91 9.58 -0.09
CA VAL A 266 -19.69 8.95 0.43
C VAL A 266 -19.94 7.49 0.79
N GLN A 267 -18.99 6.64 0.41
CA GLN A 267 -19.04 5.20 0.68
C GLN A 267 -17.94 4.81 1.67
N LYS A 268 -18.16 3.73 2.42
CA LYS A 268 -17.08 3.10 3.17
C LYS A 268 -16.07 2.51 2.19
N PHE A 269 -14.80 2.85 2.34
CA PHE A 269 -13.71 2.26 1.56
C PHE A 269 -13.14 1.04 2.28
N ASP A 270 -12.73 1.24 3.54
CA ASP A 270 -12.29 0.19 4.44
C ASP A 270 -12.74 0.52 5.88
N ALA A 271 -12.19 -0.12 6.92
CA ALA A 271 -12.60 0.17 8.29
C ALA A 271 -12.24 1.58 8.77
N ASP A 272 -11.18 2.18 8.24
CA ASP A 272 -10.64 3.48 8.67
C ASP A 272 -10.72 4.56 7.58
N HIS A 273 -11.21 4.24 6.38
CA HIS A 273 -11.25 5.15 5.25
C HIS A 273 -12.62 5.19 4.58
N ILE A 274 -12.91 6.35 3.99
CA ILE A 274 -14.07 6.63 3.17
C ILE A 274 -13.66 6.93 1.74
N LEU A 275 -14.52 6.55 0.80
CA LEU A 275 -14.43 6.91 -0.61
C LEU A 275 -15.36 8.10 -0.86
N ILE A 276 -14.76 9.23 -1.20
CA ILE A 276 -15.46 10.45 -1.59
C ILE A 276 -15.58 10.43 -3.11
N PRO A 277 -16.81 10.44 -3.67
CA PRO A 277 -16.97 10.48 -5.11
C PRO A 277 -16.42 11.79 -5.67
N SER A 278 -16.14 11.78 -6.98
CA SER A 278 -15.72 12.98 -7.70
C SER A 278 -16.71 14.13 -7.48
N MET A 279 -16.22 15.28 -7.01
CA MET A 279 -17.04 16.47 -6.70
C MET A 279 -16.75 17.58 -7.70
N THR A 280 -17.80 18.25 -8.15
CA THR A 280 -17.70 19.45 -8.99
C THR A 280 -17.24 20.66 -8.18
N LYS A 281 -16.74 21.70 -8.88
CA LYS A 281 -16.47 23.02 -8.31
C LYS A 281 -17.59 23.53 -7.40
N ALA A 282 -18.84 23.48 -7.90
CA ALA A 282 -20.00 24.02 -7.20
C ALA A 282 -20.29 23.26 -5.90
N GLU A 283 -20.06 21.95 -5.88
CA GLU A 283 -20.21 21.12 -4.68
C GLU A 283 -19.13 21.43 -3.65
N LEU A 284 -17.87 21.60 -4.07
CA LEU A 284 -16.78 22.02 -3.18
C LEU A 284 -17.03 23.41 -2.60
N GLU A 285 -17.47 24.37 -3.41
CA GLU A 285 -17.80 25.73 -2.93
C GLU A 285 -18.97 25.70 -1.94
N LYS A 286 -19.99 24.87 -2.19
CA LYS A 286 -21.11 24.66 -1.26
C LYS A 286 -20.65 24.03 0.05
N LEU A 287 -19.79 23.00 0.00
CA LEU A 287 -19.22 22.36 1.17
C LEU A 287 -18.37 23.36 1.99
N ALA A 288 -17.51 24.12 1.33
CA ALA A 288 -16.74 25.19 1.95
C ALA A 288 -17.64 26.23 2.64
N GLY A 289 -18.73 26.65 1.99
CA GLY A 289 -19.71 27.58 2.55
C GLY A 289 -20.34 27.06 3.85
N LYS A 290 -20.70 25.77 3.91
CA LYS A 290 -21.23 25.15 5.14
C LYS A 290 -20.20 25.13 6.26
N LEU A 291 -18.95 24.78 5.95
CA LEU A 291 -17.87 24.71 6.93
C LEU A 291 -17.52 26.11 7.47
N ARG A 292 -17.54 27.16 6.64
CA ARG A 292 -17.40 28.56 7.09
C ARG A 292 -18.51 28.97 8.06
N GLY A 293 -19.75 28.55 7.82
CA GLY A 293 -20.90 28.84 8.69
C GLY A 293 -20.85 28.15 10.06
N LYS A 294 -19.99 27.13 10.21
CA LYS A 294 -19.80 26.37 11.46
C LYS A 294 -18.49 26.67 12.19
N GLY A 295 -17.56 27.36 11.53
CA GLY A 295 -16.30 27.77 12.14
C GLY A 295 -16.53 28.82 13.24
N ARG A 296 -16.07 28.53 14.47
CA ARG A 296 -15.54 29.60 15.32
C ARG A 296 -14.39 30.22 14.55
N ALA A 297 -14.42 31.54 14.36
CA ALA A 297 -13.27 32.29 13.88
C ALA A 297 -12.03 31.86 14.69
N VAL A 298 -11.05 31.29 14.01
CA VAL A 298 -9.67 31.16 14.50
C VAL A 298 -8.85 32.12 13.67
#